data_AF-A0A2B4RVN0-F1
#
_entry.id   AF-A0A2B4RVN0-F1
#
_cell.length_a   1.000
_cell.length_b   1.000
_cell.length_c   1.000
_cell.angle_alpha   90.00
_cell.angle_beta   90.00
_cell.angle_gamma   90.00
#
_symmetry.space_group_name_H-M   'P 1'
#
loop_
_entity.id
_entity.type
_entity.pdbx_description
1 polymer ?
#
loop_
_entity_poly.entity_id
_entity_poly.type
_entity_poly.pdbx_seq_one_letter_code
_entity_poly.pdbx_strand_id
1 'polypeptide(L)'
;MECSNALYNTVRGDDQDLVTQQPSTSGSGRPQFKQGTPSDDELEHLAVKLGGAWKKLGRRLGIKDPKLEEICQSNEALSEKGYQMLRHWKGVNGSAATYQILGQALQTKLVNLRNLAEEFCYEKQQLEM
;
A
#
# COMPACT_ATOMS: atom_id res chain seq x y z
N MET A 1 44.04 7.27 -6.56
CA MET A 1 45.04 7.27 -5.49
C MET A 1 44.29 7.58 -4.21
N GLU A 2 44.09 6.56 -3.41
CA GLU A 2 43.55 6.65 -2.05
C GLU A 2 44.51 7.39 -1.13
N CYS A 3 43.98 8.00 -0.08
CA CYS A 3 44.55 8.15 1.26
C CYS A 3 43.48 8.86 2.10
N SER A 4 43.15 8.55 3.35
CA SER A 4 43.36 7.43 4.26
C SER A 4 42.59 7.84 5.53
N ASN A 5 42.17 6.86 6.31
CA ASN A 5 41.30 6.98 7.47
C ASN A 5 41.91 7.67 8.71
N ALA A 6 40.97 8.12 9.55
CA ALA A 6 40.92 8.13 11.02
C ALA A 6 41.71 9.17 11.84
N LEU A 7 41.00 9.83 12.77
CA LEU A 7 41.07 9.68 14.25
C LEU A 7 40.28 10.86 14.89
N TYR A 8 39.10 10.64 15.50
CA TYR A 8 38.83 10.24 16.90
C TYR A 8 38.55 11.45 17.83
N ASN A 9 37.31 11.47 18.38
CA ASN A 9 36.88 12.03 19.69
C ASN A 9 36.83 13.56 19.89
N THR A 10 36.00 14.17 20.74
CA THR A 10 34.91 13.80 21.67
C THR A 10 34.34 15.13 22.20
N VAL A 11 33.02 15.29 22.27
CA VAL A 11 32.38 16.22 23.21
C VAL A 11 31.19 15.46 23.81
N ARG A 12 31.31 14.91 25.03
CA ARG A 12 30.67 15.41 26.27
C ARG A 12 29.23 15.86 25.97
N GLY A 13 28.17 15.06 26.16
CA GLY A 13 27.87 14.23 27.31
C GLY A 13 27.18 15.11 28.35
N ASP A 14 25.85 15.13 28.34
CA ASP A 14 24.95 15.35 29.49
C ASP A 14 23.51 14.95 29.06
N ASP A 15 22.89 14.13 29.91
CA ASP A 15 21.64 13.40 29.74
C ASP A 15 20.38 14.24 29.48
N GLN A 16 19.52 13.76 28.57
CA GLN A 16 18.08 13.62 28.85
C GLN A 16 17.39 12.66 27.87
N ASP A 17 16.86 11.58 28.45
CA ASP A 17 15.83 10.70 27.90
C ASP A 17 14.75 11.48 27.15
N LEU A 18 14.39 11.03 25.94
CA LEU A 18 12.99 10.95 25.50
C LEU A 18 12.88 10.11 24.22
N VAL A 19 12.50 8.85 24.41
CA VAL A 19 11.39 8.19 23.70
C VAL A 19 11.31 8.44 22.19
N THR A 20 11.58 7.37 21.43
CA THR A 20 11.04 7.12 20.09
C THR A 20 9.52 7.19 20.14
N GLN A 21 8.96 8.37 19.95
CA GLN A 21 7.57 8.59 19.59
C GLN A 21 7.53 9.57 18.43
N GLN A 22 6.93 9.12 17.33
CA GLN A 22 6.38 10.04 16.35
C GLN A 22 5.47 11.03 17.10
N PRO A 23 5.67 12.35 16.94
CA PRO A 23 4.83 13.32 17.61
C PRO A 23 3.38 13.16 17.14
N SER A 24 2.53 13.06 18.15
CA SER A 24 1.08 12.97 18.12
C SER A 24 0.46 14.13 17.34
N THR A 25 -0.51 13.77 16.50
CA THR A 25 -1.76 14.48 16.22
C THR A 25 -1.72 16.02 16.30
N SER A 26 -1.44 16.65 15.15
CA SER A 26 -2.04 17.95 14.83
C SER A 26 -3.24 17.70 13.94
N GLY A 27 -4.43 18.03 14.46
CA GLY A 27 -5.71 17.92 13.77
C GLY A 27 -5.68 18.66 12.43
N SER A 28 -5.51 17.90 11.36
CA SER A 28 -5.90 18.27 10.01
C SER A 28 -6.79 17.12 9.58
N GLY A 29 -8.06 17.36 9.26
CA GLY A 29 -9.07 16.36 8.93
C GLY A 29 -8.82 15.61 7.62
N ARG A 30 -7.57 15.22 7.35
CA ARG A 30 -7.17 14.45 6.19
C ARG A 30 -7.41 12.96 6.48
N PRO A 31 -8.08 12.25 5.57
CA PRO A 31 -8.24 10.80 5.67
C PRO A 31 -6.88 10.11 5.83
N GLN A 32 -6.76 9.22 6.83
CA GLN A 32 -5.55 8.43 7.08
C GLN A 32 -5.70 7.03 6.49
N PHE A 33 -4.65 6.50 5.86
CA PHE A 33 -4.64 5.12 5.40
C PHE A 33 -4.51 4.16 6.58
N LYS A 34 -5.14 2.99 6.45
CA LYS A 34 -4.92 1.84 7.33
C LYS A 34 -3.44 1.48 7.36
N GLN A 35 -2.97 1.04 8.52
CA GLN A 35 -1.60 0.55 8.68
C GLN A 35 -1.48 -0.92 8.23
N GLY A 36 -0.27 -1.31 7.82
CA GLY A 36 0.05 -2.69 7.44
C GLY A 36 -0.43 -3.09 6.04
N THR A 37 -0.67 -4.39 5.87
CA THR A 37 -1.02 -5.02 4.58
C THR A 37 -2.46 -5.52 4.59
N PRO A 38 -3.20 -5.47 3.46
CA PRO A 38 -4.54 -6.01 3.37
C PRO A 38 -4.57 -7.53 3.57
N SER A 39 -5.59 -8.01 4.27
CA SER A 39 -5.89 -9.44 4.41
C SER A 39 -6.33 -10.04 3.07
N ASP A 40 -6.25 -11.37 2.92
CA ASP A 40 -6.70 -12.03 1.69
C ASP A 40 -8.21 -11.83 1.46
N ASP A 41 -9.02 -11.86 2.52
CA ASP A 41 -10.47 -11.60 2.46
C ASP A 41 -10.79 -10.17 2.00
N GLU A 42 -10.04 -9.16 2.44
CA GLU A 42 -10.20 -7.78 1.96
C GLU A 42 -9.81 -7.65 0.48
N LEU A 43 -8.78 -8.38 0.03
CA LEU A 43 -8.39 -8.40 -1.37
C LEU A 43 -9.45 -9.08 -2.23
N GLU A 44 -10.07 -10.16 -1.76
CA GLU A 44 -11.17 -10.84 -2.46
C GLU A 44 -12.39 -9.92 -2.59
N HIS A 45 -12.80 -9.27 -1.49
CA HIS A 45 -13.92 -8.32 -1.49
C HIS A 45 -13.65 -7.12 -2.40
N LEU A 46 -12.41 -6.59 -2.41
CA LEU A 46 -12.01 -5.54 -3.34
C LEU A 46 -12.07 -6.02 -4.79
N ALA A 47 -11.64 -7.26 -5.07
CA ALA A 47 -11.61 -7.82 -6.41
C ALA A 47 -12.99 -7.95 -7.05
N VAL A 48 -14.01 -8.31 -6.26
CA VAL A 48 -15.41 -8.32 -6.71
C VAL A 48 -15.84 -6.95 -7.24
N LYS A 49 -15.40 -5.86 -6.58
CA LYS A 49 -15.76 -4.49 -6.96
C LYS A 49 -14.86 -3.87 -8.03
N LEU A 50 -13.66 -4.41 -8.25
CA LEU A 50 -12.71 -3.88 -9.24
C LEU A 50 -13.21 -4.00 -10.69
N GLY A 51 -14.00 -5.04 -10.98
CA GLY A 51 -14.49 -5.30 -12.34
C GLY A 51 -13.35 -5.30 -13.37
N GLY A 52 -13.56 -4.66 -14.53
CA GLY A 52 -12.56 -4.59 -15.61
C GLY A 52 -11.34 -3.70 -15.32
N ALA A 53 -11.30 -2.99 -14.20
CA ALA A 53 -10.19 -2.08 -13.86
C ALA A 53 -8.95 -2.81 -13.34
N TRP A 54 -9.06 -4.10 -13.01
CA TRP A 54 -7.97 -4.89 -12.40
C TRP A 54 -6.66 -4.83 -13.20
N LYS A 55 -6.68 -4.86 -14.55
CA LYS A 55 -5.46 -4.74 -15.36
C LYS A 55 -4.79 -3.37 -15.19
N LYS A 56 -5.59 -2.30 -15.15
CA LYS A 56 -5.07 -0.94 -14.97
C LYS A 56 -4.46 -0.77 -13.58
N LEU A 57 -5.11 -1.33 -12.56
CA LEU A 57 -4.60 -1.34 -11.20
C LEU A 57 -3.30 -2.14 -11.11
N GLY A 58 -3.26 -3.36 -11.66
CA GLY A 58 -2.05 -4.19 -11.65
C GLY A 58 -0.83 -3.50 -12.25
N ARG A 59 -0.99 -2.78 -13.37
CA ARG A 59 0.09 -1.94 -13.94
C ARG A 59 0.55 -0.84 -12.99
N ARG A 60 -0.37 -0.22 -12.25
CA ARG A 60 -0.04 0.81 -11.25
C ARG A 60 0.64 0.24 -10.01
N LEU A 61 0.37 -1.02 -9.69
CA LEU A 61 1.05 -1.77 -8.66
C LEU A 61 2.40 -2.36 -9.12
N GLY A 62 2.82 -2.09 -10.36
CA GLY A 62 4.12 -2.52 -10.90
C GLY A 62 4.14 -3.96 -11.46
N ILE A 63 2.98 -4.61 -11.59
CA ILE A 63 2.89 -5.93 -12.21
C ILE A 63 3.11 -5.79 -13.72
N LYS A 64 4.01 -6.61 -14.26
CA LYS A 64 4.35 -6.61 -15.69
C LYS A 64 3.21 -7.19 -16.54
N ASP A 65 3.04 -6.65 -17.75
CA ASP A 65 1.98 -7.09 -18.68
C ASP A 65 1.95 -8.60 -18.95
N PRO A 66 3.09 -9.32 -19.14
CA PRO A 66 3.05 -10.77 -19.32
C PRO A 66 2.33 -11.51 -18.19
N LYS A 67 2.53 -11.08 -16.94
CA LYS A 67 1.86 -11.70 -15.79
C LYS A 67 0.37 -11.34 -15.74
N LEU A 68 0.01 -10.13 -16.14
CA LEU A 68 -1.40 -9.73 -16.26
C LEU A 68 -2.12 -10.52 -17.35
N GLU A 69 -1.46 -10.79 -18.48
CA GLU A 69 -2.06 -11.61 -19.54
C GLU A 69 -2.19 -13.07 -19.13
N GLU A 70 -1.20 -13.64 -18.43
CA GLU A 70 -1.29 -14.97 -17.82
C GLU A 70 -2.53 -15.08 -16.92
N ILE A 71 -2.71 -14.14 -15.97
CA ILE A 71 -3.89 -14.10 -15.08
C ILE A 71 -5.19 -13.96 -15.88
N CYS A 72 -5.17 -13.18 -16.96
CA CYS A 72 -6.34 -12.97 -17.81
C CYS A 72 -6.77 -14.25 -18.55
N GLN A 73 -5.81 -15.12 -18.89
CA GLN A 73 -6.03 -16.37 -19.61
C GLN A 73 -6.39 -17.52 -18.66
N SER A 74 -5.80 -17.57 -17.47
CA SER A 74 -6.02 -18.66 -16.50
C SER A 74 -7.34 -18.58 -15.75
N ASN A 75 -8.06 -17.46 -15.85
CA ASN A 75 -9.29 -17.21 -15.09
C ASN A 75 -10.35 -16.65 -16.03
N GLU A 76 -11.62 -16.99 -15.84
CA GLU A 76 -12.71 -16.44 -16.66
C GLU A 76 -13.33 -15.20 -16.00
N ALA A 77 -13.71 -15.33 -14.73
CA ALA A 77 -14.39 -14.29 -13.97
C ALA A 77 -13.49 -13.07 -13.68
N LEU A 78 -14.05 -11.87 -13.82
CA LEU A 78 -13.34 -10.62 -13.53
C LEU A 78 -12.93 -10.49 -12.06
N SER A 79 -13.79 -10.96 -11.15
CA SER A 79 -13.49 -11.01 -9.72
C SER A 79 -12.27 -11.88 -9.45
N GLU A 80 -12.22 -13.09 -10.02
CA GLU A 80 -11.09 -14.00 -9.84
C GLU A 80 -9.78 -13.42 -10.43
N LYS A 81 -9.86 -12.79 -11.62
CA LYS A 81 -8.72 -12.08 -12.22
C LYS A 81 -8.19 -10.98 -11.30
N GLY A 82 -9.09 -10.19 -10.72
CA GLY A 82 -8.75 -9.14 -9.77
C GLY A 82 -8.08 -9.71 -8.52
N TYR A 83 -8.63 -10.80 -7.97
CA TYR A 83 -8.14 -11.41 -6.76
C TYR A 83 -6.74 -12.01 -6.96
N GLN A 84 -6.54 -12.78 -8.02
CA GLN A 84 -5.22 -13.36 -8.34
C GLN A 84 -4.17 -12.28 -8.63
N MET A 85 -4.56 -11.17 -9.26
CA MET A 85 -3.69 -10.02 -9.46
C MET A 85 -3.27 -9.37 -8.13
N LEU A 86 -4.22 -9.15 -7.21
CA LEU A 86 -3.94 -8.57 -5.90
C LEU A 86 -3.08 -9.50 -5.03
N ARG A 87 -3.37 -10.80 -5.04
CA ARG A 87 -2.57 -11.84 -4.36
C ARG A 87 -1.15 -11.90 -4.89
N HIS A 88 -0.98 -11.83 -6.21
CA HIS A 88 0.34 -11.79 -6.83
C HIS A 88 1.13 -10.56 -6.37
N TRP A 89 0.52 -9.36 -6.42
CA TRP A 89 1.15 -8.14 -5.92
C TRP A 89 1.56 -8.26 -4.45
N LYS A 90 0.66 -8.74 -3.59
CA LYS A 90 0.95 -8.94 -2.16
C LYS A 90 2.07 -9.95 -1.94
N GLY A 91 2.08 -11.07 -2.68
CA GLY A 91 3.11 -12.09 -2.58
C GLY A 91 4.50 -11.62 -2.99
N VAL A 92 4.61 -10.82 -4.05
CA VAL A 92 5.89 -10.26 -4.51
C VAL A 92 6.43 -9.18 -3.57
N ASN A 93 5.54 -8.37 -2.98
CA ASN A 93 5.94 -7.21 -2.17
C ASN A 93 6.01 -7.50 -0.66
N GLY A 94 5.37 -8.58 -0.18
CA GLY A 94 5.37 -8.94 1.24
C GLY A 94 4.85 -7.82 2.14
N SER A 95 5.63 -7.45 3.16
CA SER A 95 5.30 -6.36 4.09
C SER A 95 5.21 -4.97 3.43
N ALA A 96 5.80 -4.80 2.24
CA ALA A 96 5.68 -3.56 1.47
C ALA A 96 4.34 -3.46 0.71
N ALA A 97 3.50 -4.50 0.69
CA ALA A 97 2.18 -4.48 0.07
C ALA A 97 1.15 -3.72 0.93
N THR A 98 1.39 -2.43 1.18
CA THR A 98 0.61 -1.67 2.17
C THR A 98 -0.70 -1.11 1.61
N TYR A 99 -1.65 -0.83 2.50
CA TYR A 99 -2.89 -0.11 2.14
C TYR A 99 -2.62 1.26 1.52
N GLN A 100 -1.55 1.94 1.92
CA GLN A 100 -1.16 3.21 1.33
C GLN A 100 -0.83 3.07 -0.16
N ILE A 101 -0.03 2.07 -0.54
CA ILE A 101 0.34 1.83 -1.95
C ILE A 101 -0.91 1.44 -2.75
N LEU A 102 -1.72 0.52 -2.21
CA LEU A 102 -2.96 0.09 -2.86
C LEU A 102 -3.93 1.26 -3.05
N GLY A 103 -4.15 2.05 -1.99
CA GLY A 103 -5.05 3.19 -1.99
C GLY A 103 -4.60 4.31 -2.94
N GLN A 104 -3.30 4.58 -3.04
CA GLN A 104 -2.77 5.53 -4.02
C GLN A 104 -2.92 5.03 -5.46
N ALA A 105 -2.69 3.73 -5.70
CA ALA A 105 -2.85 3.13 -7.02
C ALA A 105 -4.31 3.17 -7.49
N LEU A 106 -5.27 2.89 -6.61
CA LEU A 106 -6.71 3.00 -6.87
C LEU A 106 -7.15 4.43 -7.24
N GLN A 107 -6.55 5.44 -6.61
CA GLN A 107 -6.86 6.86 -6.82
C GLN A 107 -6.17 7.47 -8.04
N THR A 108 -5.25 6.75 -8.68
CA THR A 108 -4.56 7.26 -9.86
C THR A 108 -5.57 7.54 -10.97
N LYS A 109 -5.38 8.63 -11.73
CA LYS A 109 -6.29 9.08 -12.81
C LYS A 109 -6.66 7.98 -13.82
N LEU A 110 -5.80 6.99 -14.03
CA LEU A 110 -6.08 5.87 -14.94
C LEU A 110 -7.02 4.81 -14.36
N VAL A 111 -6.98 4.59 -13.05
CA VAL A 111 -7.81 3.61 -12.35
C VAL A 111 -9.11 4.28 -11.91
N ASN A 112 -9.01 5.46 -11.31
CA ASN A 112 -10.13 6.33 -10.92
C ASN A 112 -11.17 5.63 -10.03
N LEU A 113 -10.71 4.82 -9.07
CA LEU A 113 -11.55 4.11 -8.10
C LEU A 113 -11.34 4.68 -6.70
N ARG A 114 -11.50 6.00 -6.57
CA ARG A 114 -11.31 6.71 -5.29
C ARG A 114 -12.29 6.20 -4.23
N ASN A 115 -13.52 5.92 -4.61
CA ASN A 115 -14.55 5.35 -3.73
C ASN A 115 -14.09 4.02 -3.12
N LEU A 116 -13.44 3.14 -3.90
CA LEU A 116 -12.89 1.89 -3.36
C LEU A 116 -11.67 2.13 -2.48
N ALA A 117 -10.84 3.13 -2.80
CA ALA A 117 -9.75 3.50 -1.91
C ALA A 117 -10.29 3.93 -0.55
N GLU A 118 -11.26 4.85 -0.52
CA GLU A 118 -11.95 5.35 0.69
C GLU A 118 -12.60 4.23 1.51
N GLU A 119 -13.28 3.30 0.85
CA GLU A 119 -13.94 2.19 1.54
C GLU A 119 -12.95 1.17 2.13
N PHE A 120 -11.87 0.83 1.41
CA PHE A 120 -11.00 -0.29 1.76
C PHE A 120 -9.68 0.10 2.41
N CYS A 121 -9.09 1.22 2.01
CA CYS A 121 -7.71 1.58 2.35
C CYS A 121 -7.62 2.63 3.45
N TYR A 122 -8.69 3.38 3.74
CA TYR A 122 -8.68 4.39 4.79
C TYR A 122 -9.24 3.87 6.11
N GLU A 123 -8.78 4.46 7.19
CA GLU A 123 -9.34 4.25 8.52
C GLU A 123 -10.79 4.74 8.53
N LYS A 124 -11.70 3.92 9.07
CA LYS A 124 -13.07 4.37 9.31
C LYS A 124 -13.02 5.39 10.44
N GLN A 125 -13.29 6.65 10.14
CA GLN A 125 -13.58 7.62 11.19
C GLN A 125 -14.86 7.18 11.89
N GLN A 126 -14.72 6.57 13.07
CA GLN A 126 -15.84 6.36 13.98
C GLN A 126 -16.32 7.74 14.43
N LEU A 127 -17.30 8.29 13.72
CA LEU A 127 -18.23 9.24 14.32
C LEU A 127 -19.15 8.40 15.21
N GLU A 128 -18.73 8.19 16.45
CA GLU A 128 -19.69 7.84 17.51
C GLU A 128 -20.65 9.03 17.66
N MET A 129 -21.93 8.79 17.37
CA MET A 129 -23.03 9.67 17.76
C MET A 129 -23.72 9.07 18.98
#